data_AF-A0A2K8YXI2-F1
#
_entry.id   AF-A0A2K8YXI2-F1
#
_cell.length_a   1.000
_cell.length_b   1.000
_cell.length_c   1.000
_cell.angle_alpha   90.00
_cell.angle_beta   90.00
_cell.angle_gamma   90.00
#
_symmetry.space_group_name_H-M   'P 1'
#
loop_
_entity.id
_entity.type
_entity.pdbx_description
1 polymer ?
#
loop_
_entity_poly.entity_id
_entity_poly.type
_entity_poly.pdbx_seq_one_letter_code
_entity_poly.pdbx_strand_id
1 'polypeptide(L)'
;MDPQQEKWIKDVLASTQGIQRPEPSSFLFAKIRDRLNVPQRPVYVPARTVWLAAASFALLALLNWQLTTQRVSAPTNREAELNTVVTEMQLYPASNQLYDVWNGQNY
;
A
#
# COMPACT_ATOMS: atom_id res chain seq x y z
N MET A 1 44.52 44.95 -0.72
CA MET A 1 43.85 43.78 -1.33
C MET A 1 44.48 42.54 -0.74
N ASP A 2 43.68 41.57 -0.33
CA ASP A 2 44.20 40.34 0.27
C ASP A 2 44.89 39.49 -0.81
N PRO A 3 46.15 39.07 -0.62
CA PRO A 3 46.88 38.27 -1.60
C PRO A 3 46.19 36.95 -1.97
N GLN A 4 45.35 36.41 -1.08
CA GLN A 4 44.54 35.22 -1.40
C GLN A 4 43.45 35.52 -2.44
N GLN A 5 42.85 36.71 -2.35
CA GLN A 5 41.78 37.12 -3.26
C GLN A 5 42.32 37.32 -4.69
N GLU A 6 43.53 37.87 -4.82
CA GLU A 6 44.15 38.07 -6.14
C GLU A 6 44.53 36.74 -6.81
N LYS A 7 44.97 35.76 -6.03
CA LYS A 7 45.26 34.41 -6.53
C LYS A 7 43.99 33.71 -7.01
N TRP A 8 42.92 33.76 -6.22
CA TRP A 8 41.62 33.20 -6.60
C TRP A 8 41.08 33.82 -7.89
N ILE A 9 41.19 35.14 -8.06
CA ILE A 9 40.77 35.82 -9.30
C ILE A 9 41.57 35.31 -10.51
N LYS A 10 42.90 35.17 -10.37
CA LYS A 10 43.77 34.66 -11.44
C LYS A 10 43.45 33.21 -11.78
N ASP A 11 43.21 32.37 -10.78
CA ASP A 11 42.87 30.96 -10.96
C ASP A 11 41.51 30.81 -11.67
N VAL A 12 40.52 31.62 -11.31
CA VAL A 12 39.20 31.63 -11.97
C VAL A 12 39.31 32.13 -13.42
N LEU A 13 40.03 33.23 -13.68
CA LEU A 13 40.23 33.71 -15.05
C LEU A 13 40.99 32.69 -15.90
N ALA A 14 42.01 32.05 -15.34
CA ALA A 14 42.81 31.04 -16.02
C ALA A 14 42.04 29.73 -16.27
N SER A 15 41.04 29.39 -15.44
CA SER A 15 40.25 28.16 -15.58
C SER A 15 39.48 28.03 -16.91
N THR A 16 39.27 29.16 -17.59
CA THR A 16 38.56 29.22 -18.88
C THR A 16 39.48 29.43 -20.08
N GLN A 17 40.77 29.73 -19.84
CA GLN A 17 41.76 29.88 -20.89
C GLN A 17 42.09 28.51 -21.48
N GLY A 18 41.72 28.31 -22.75
CA GLY A 18 41.94 27.05 -23.46
C GLY A 18 40.71 26.15 -23.59
N ILE A 19 39.55 26.56 -23.07
CA ILE A 19 38.29 25.87 -23.37
C ILE A 19 37.92 26.20 -24.82
N GLN A 20 38.25 25.29 -25.74
CA GLN A 20 37.74 25.34 -27.10
C GLN A 20 36.23 25.22 -27.03
N ARG A 21 35.53 26.15 -27.69
CA ARG A 21 34.07 26.10 -27.81
C ARG A 21 33.73 24.77 -28.49
N PRO A 22 33.03 23.84 -27.83
CA PRO A 22 32.66 22.59 -28.48
C PRO A 22 31.70 22.96 -29.61
N GLU A 23 32.18 22.91 -30.86
CA GLU A 23 31.26 22.99 -31.99
C GLU A 23 30.37 21.75 -31.91
N PRO A 24 29.04 21.92 -31.87
CA PRO A 24 28.14 20.78 -31.90
C PRO A 24 28.42 20.04 -33.20
N SER A 25 28.75 18.75 -33.11
CA SER A 25 29.00 17.98 -34.32
C SER A 25 27.75 18.06 -35.22
N SER A 26 27.94 18.31 -36.50
CA SER A 26 26.86 18.46 -37.49
C SER A 26 25.89 17.28 -37.50
N PHE A 27 26.35 16.12 -37.02
CA PHE A 27 25.57 14.89 -36.86
C PHE A 27 24.66 14.87 -35.62
N LEU A 28 24.92 15.66 -34.57
CA LEU A 28 24.05 15.72 -33.39
C LEU A 28 22.69 16.31 -33.74
N PHE A 29 22.66 17.38 -34.53
CA PHE A 29 21.40 17.97 -34.98
C PHE A 29 20.59 17.00 -35.83
N ALA A 30 21.24 16.31 -36.78
CA ALA A 30 20.60 15.27 -37.58
C ALA A 30 20.06 14.13 -36.70
N LYS A 31 20.85 13.64 -35.73
CA LYS A 31 20.44 12.58 -34.79
C LYS A 31 19.27 12.98 -33.90
N ILE A 32 19.24 14.23 -33.43
CA ILE A 32 18.12 14.77 -32.63
C ILE A 32 16.88 14.90 -33.51
N ARG A 33 17.02 15.46 -34.71
CA ARG A 33 15.91 15.60 -35.68
C ARG A 33 15.32 14.25 -36.05
N ASP A 34 16.16 13.25 -36.30
CA ASP A 34 15.69 11.90 -36.65
C ASP A 34 14.98 11.24 -35.46
N ARG A 35 15.47 11.43 -34.22
CA ARG A 35 14.77 10.95 -33.01
C ARG A 35 13.41 11.63 -32.78
N LEU A 36 13.26 12.89 -33.17
CA LEU A 36 12.02 13.66 -33.03
C LEU A 36 11.02 13.35 -34.16
N ASN A 37 11.51 13.11 -35.37
CA ASN A 37 10.68 12.83 -36.55
C ASN A 37 10.33 11.35 -36.71
N VAL A 38 10.97 10.44 -35.97
CA VAL A 38 10.46 9.08 -35.81
C VAL A 38 9.24 9.20 -34.90
N PRO A 39 8.00 9.05 -35.43
CA PRO A 39 6.84 9.00 -34.56
C PRO A 39 7.08 7.85 -33.59
N GLN A 40 7.17 8.18 -32.30
CA GLN A 40 7.17 7.21 -31.23
C GLN A 40 5.95 6.33 -31.47
N ARG A 41 6.14 5.15 -32.06
CA ARG A 41 5.03 4.26 -32.39
C ARG A 41 4.32 4.01 -31.07
N PRO A 42 3.05 4.39 -30.91
CA PRO A 42 2.35 4.12 -29.68
C PRO A 42 2.43 2.63 -29.43
N VAL A 43 2.93 2.26 -28.25
CA VAL A 43 3.06 0.86 -27.87
C VAL A 43 1.64 0.36 -27.63
N TYR A 44 1.09 -0.32 -28.63
CA TYR A 44 -0.25 -0.91 -28.52
C TYR A 44 -0.17 -2.15 -27.65
N VAL A 45 -0.85 -2.08 -26.50
CA VAL A 45 -1.02 -3.20 -25.59
C VAL A 45 -2.25 -4.01 -26.06
N PRO A 46 -2.16 -5.34 -26.21
CA PRO A 46 -3.31 -6.15 -26.61
C PRO A 46 -4.51 -5.96 -25.67
N ALA A 47 -5.73 -5.87 -26.19
CA ALA A 47 -6.93 -5.72 -25.36
C ALA A 47 -7.07 -6.85 -24.31
N ARG A 48 -6.60 -8.06 -24.65
CA ARG A 48 -6.59 -9.22 -23.74
C ARG A 48 -5.74 -8.97 -22.48
N THR A 49 -4.60 -8.29 -22.59
CA THR A 49 -3.75 -8.03 -21.41
C THR A 49 -4.36 -6.94 -20.53
N VAL A 50 -5.04 -5.96 -21.12
CA VAL A 50 -5.81 -4.95 -20.37
C VAL A 50 -6.94 -5.63 -19.58
N TRP A 51 -7.70 -6.53 -20.21
CA TRP A 51 -8.76 -7.28 -19.53
C TRP A 51 -8.24 -8.21 -18.44
N LEU A 52 -7.11 -8.89 -18.65
CA LEU A 52 -6.47 -9.71 -17.62
C LEU A 52 -6.01 -8.86 -16.42
N ALA A 53 -5.41 -7.70 -16.68
CA ALA A 53 -5.01 -6.78 -15.62
C ALA A 53 -6.24 -6.29 -14.84
N ALA A 54 -7.29 -5.85 -15.54
CA ALA A 54 -8.54 -5.41 -14.92
C ALA A 54 -9.19 -6.51 -14.07
N ALA A 55 -9.25 -7.75 -14.58
CA ALA A 55 -9.79 -8.90 -13.85
C ALA A 55 -8.98 -9.22 -12.59
N SER A 56 -7.65 -9.14 -12.67
CA SER A 56 -6.75 -9.34 -11.52
C SER A 56 -7.00 -8.30 -10.42
N PHE A 57 -7.10 -7.02 -10.80
CA PHE A 57 -7.40 -5.94 -9.84
C PHE A 57 -8.80 -6.08 -9.24
N ALA A 58 -9.81 -6.44 -10.04
CA ALA A 58 -11.16 -6.68 -9.55
C ALA A 58 -11.22 -7.85 -8.55
N LEU A 59 -10.52 -8.95 -8.85
CA LEU A 59 -10.42 -10.10 -7.95
C LEU A 59 -9.74 -9.74 -6.64
N LEU A 60 -8.64 -8.99 -6.70
CA LEU A 60 -7.92 -8.51 -5.52
C LEU A 60 -8.79 -7.58 -4.66
N ALA A 61 -9.56 -6.68 -5.30
CA ALA A 61 -10.50 -5.81 -4.59
C ALA A 61 -11.60 -6.60 -3.88
N LEU A 62 -12.17 -7.61 -4.56
CA LEU A 62 -13.19 -8.50 -3.98
C LEU A 62 -12.65 -9.31 -2.81
N LEU A 63 -11.45 -9.87 -2.92
CA LEU A 63 -10.79 -10.61 -1.84
C LEU A 63 -10.54 -9.73 -0.62
N ASN A 64 -10.00 -8.53 -0.83
CA ASN A 64 -9.79 -7.56 0.25
C ASN A 64 -11.11 -7.11 0.89
N TRP A 65 -12.16 -6.93 0.09
CA TRP A 65 -13.50 -6.62 0.58
C TRP A 65 -14.11 -7.77 1.39
N GLN A 66 -13.90 -9.01 0.97
CA GLN A 66 -14.38 -10.18 1.71
C GLN A 66 -13.65 -10.31 3.05
N LEU A 67 -12.34 -10.07 3.11
CA LEU A 67 -11.60 -10.07 4.37
C LEU A 67 -12.10 -9.00 5.35
N THR A 68 -12.46 -7.81 4.87
CA THR A 68 -12.97 -6.74 5.74
C THR A 68 -14.41 -6.95 6.19
N THR A 69 -15.22 -7.66 5.39
CA THR A 69 -16.64 -7.94 5.70
C THR A 69 -16.87 -9.26 6.40
N GLN A 70 -15.89 -10.16 6.44
CA GLN A 70 -15.87 -11.28 7.38
C GLN A 70 -15.74 -10.74 8.81
N ARG A 71 -16.86 -10.24 9.35
CA ARG A 71 -17.06 -10.31 10.80
C ARG A 71 -17.01 -11.79 11.10
N VAL A 72 -16.00 -12.20 11.88
CA VAL A 72 -15.99 -13.50 12.54
C VAL A 72 -17.36 -13.61 13.19
N SER A 73 -18.27 -14.40 12.60
CA SER A 73 -19.47 -14.81 13.29
C SER A 73 -18.95 -15.57 14.49
N ALA A 74 -18.93 -14.91 15.64
CA ALA A 74 -18.77 -15.61 16.90
C ALA A 74 -19.81 -16.73 16.84
N PRO A 75 -19.42 -18.01 17.03
CA PRO A 75 -20.39 -19.08 17.02
C PRO A 75 -21.40 -18.77 18.14
N THR A 76 -22.60 -18.36 17.74
CA THR A 76 -23.74 -18.05 18.62
C THR A 76 -24.16 -19.24 19.49
N ASN A 77 -23.52 -20.40 19.34
CA ASN A 77 -23.81 -21.62 20.09
C ASN A 77 -22.89 -21.87 21.29
N ARG A 78 -21.86 -21.05 21.53
CA ARG A 78 -20.88 -21.36 22.60
C ARG A 78 -21.46 -21.25 24.01
N GLU A 79 -22.39 -20.32 24.25
CA GLU A 79 -23.03 -20.15 25.57
C GLU A 79 -24.09 -21.23 25.86
N ALA A 80 -24.72 -21.80 24.83
CA ALA A 80 -25.67 -22.89 24.98
C ALA A 80 -24.96 -24.21 25.31
N GLU A 81 -23.83 -24.53 24.64
CA GLU A 81 -23.03 -25.73 24.94
C GLU A 81 -22.32 -25.69 26.30
N LEU A 82 -21.88 -24.51 26.75
CA LEU A 82 -21.25 -24.37 28.06
C LEU A 82 -22.26 -24.64 29.20
N ASN A 83 -23.50 -24.15 29.06
CA ASN A 83 -24.54 -24.42 30.05
C ASN A 83 -24.98 -25.89 30.08
N THR A 84 -25.02 -26.57 28.92
CA THR A 84 -25.40 -28.00 28.88
C THR A 84 -24.35 -28.87 29.56
N VAL A 85 -23.06 -28.61 29.32
CA VAL A 85 -21.96 -29.34 29.96
C VAL A 85 -21.93 -29.10 31.48
N VAL A 86 -22.13 -27.85 31.93
CA VAL A 86 -22.18 -27.51 33.36
C VAL A 86 -23.34 -28.20 34.07
N THR A 87 -24.49 -28.32 33.39
CA THR A 87 -25.70 -28.95 33.94
C THR A 87 -25.58 -30.48 33.94
N GLU A 88 -25.04 -31.08 32.87
CA GLU A 88 -24.84 -32.53 32.76
C GLU A 88 -23.75 -33.06 33.71
N MET A 89 -22.68 -32.28 33.94
CA MET A 89 -21.61 -32.66 34.87
C MET A 89 -21.93 -32.34 36.34
N GLN A 90 -23.12 -31.80 36.65
CA GLN A 90 -23.54 -31.40 38.00
C GLN A 90 -22.49 -30.57 38.77
N LEU A 91 -21.74 -29.71 38.05
CA LEU A 91 -20.63 -28.94 38.64
C LEU A 91 -21.13 -27.91 39.67
N TYR A 92 -22.42 -27.56 39.62
CA TYR A 92 -23.11 -26.78 40.64
C TYR A 92 -24.38 -27.55 41.10
N PRO A 93 -24.32 -28.31 42.20
CA PRO A 93 -25.53 -28.90 42.77
C PRO A 93 -26.46 -27.76 43.23
N ALA A 94 -27.73 -27.82 42.84
CA ALA A 94 -28.77 -26.84 43.17
C ALA A 94 -29.01 -26.63 44.67
N SER A 95 -28.35 -27.41 45.54
CA SER A 95 -28.43 -27.33 46.99
C SER A 95 -27.66 -26.15 47.60
N ASN A 96 -26.81 -25.44 46.85
CA ASN A 96 -25.99 -24.33 47.35
C ASN A 96 -26.37 -22.98 46.75
N GLN A 97 -27.66 -22.75 46.49
CA GLN A 97 -28.13 -21.40 46.18
C GLN A 97 -28.14 -20.56 47.47
N LEU A 98 -27.18 -19.64 47.58
CA LEU A 98 -27.01 -18.71 48.70
C LEU A 98 -28.05 -17.56 48.72
N TYR A 99 -29.00 -17.56 47.77
CA TYR A 99 -30.06 -16.57 47.67
C TYR A 99 -31.41 -17.27 47.74
N ASP A 100 -32.10 -17.05 48.85
CA ASP A 100 -33.51 -17.35 49.01
C ASP A 100 -34.30 -16.49 48.01
N VAL A 101 -35.18 -17.12 47.23
CA VAL A 101 -36.07 -16.43 46.29
C VAL A 101 -37.04 -15.63 47.14
N TRP A 102 -36.79 -14.32 47.28
CA TRP A 102 -37.70 -13.40 47.95
C TRP A 102 -39.03 -13.37 47.20
N ASN A 103 -40.01 -14.13 47.68
CA ASN A 103 -41.39 -14.10 47.21
C ASN A 103 -42.08 -12.85 47.77
N GLY A 104 -41.91 -11.73 47.06
CA GLY A 104 -42.68 -10.52 47.26
C GLY A 104 -44.14 -10.70 46.82
N GLN A 105 -44.94 -11.36 47.64
CA GLN A 105 -46.39 -11.42 47.49
C GLN A 105 -47.00 -10.27 48.29
N ASN A 106 -47.02 -9.07 47.70
CA ASN A 106 -47.77 -7.95 48.26
C ASN A 106 -49.22 -8.02 47.78
N TYR A 107 -50.11 -8.34 48.72
CA TYR A 107 -51.52 -7.90 48.69
C TYR A 107 -51.59 -6.43 49.10
#